data_AF-A0A523QXV8-F1
#
_entry.id   AF-A0A523QXV8-F1
#
_cell.length_a   1.000
_cell.length_b   1.000
_cell.length_c   1.000
_cell.angle_alpha   90.00
_cell.angle_beta   90.00
_cell.angle_gamma   90.00
#
_symmetry.space_group_name_H-M   'P 1'
#
loop_
_entity.id
_entity.type
_entity.pdbx_description
1 polymer ?
#
loop_
_entity_poly.entity_id
_entity_poly.type
_entity_poly.pdbx_seq_one_letter_code
_entity_poly.pdbx_strand_id
1 'polypeptide(L)'
;MNNNEAVELLKSFTIRHGLPQTDMALFDIKCPYCGKSDRIRTLENPDELKNGIDPDDLLQYSEIWMNLAPSGGSLGVCKFCQNPLKLIEREGRAEALYR
;
A
#
# COMPACT_ATOMS: atom_id res chain seq x y z
N MET A 1 -3.67 16.46 4.73
CA MET A 1 -2.45 15.70 4.43
C MET A 1 -2.15 15.83 2.95
N ASN A 2 -0.96 16.30 2.58
CA ASN A 2 -0.57 16.27 1.18
C ASN A 2 -0.15 14.85 0.75
N ASN A 3 -0.09 14.59 -0.54
CA ASN A 3 0.11 13.24 -1.07
C ASN A 3 1.49 12.64 -0.70
N ASN A 4 2.55 13.45 -0.68
CA ASN A 4 3.91 12.95 -0.36
C ASN A 4 4.03 12.61 1.14
N GLU A 5 3.43 13.42 2.02
CA GLU A 5 3.28 13.08 3.44
C GLU A 5 2.52 11.78 3.64
N ALA A 6 1.41 11.58 2.91
CA ALA A 6 0.61 10.36 2.99
C ALA A 6 1.41 9.12 2.59
N VAL A 7 2.26 9.22 1.57
CA VAL A 7 3.14 8.10 1.15
C VAL A 7 4.18 7.77 2.22
N GLU A 8 4.83 8.77 2.81
CA GLU A 8 5.81 8.54 3.89
C GLU A 8 5.17 7.96 5.15
N LEU A 9 3.96 8.43 5.49
CA LEU A 9 3.19 7.87 6.59
C LEU A 9 2.80 6.42 6.31
N LEU A 10 2.31 6.11 5.10
CA LEU A 10 1.99 4.74 4.71
C LEU A 10 3.22 3.83 4.77
N LYS A 11 4.37 4.30 4.26
CA LYS A 11 5.62 3.55 4.31
C LYS A 11 6.03 3.25 5.74
N SER A 12 6.00 4.24 6.61
CA SER A 12 6.31 4.08 8.04
C SER A 12 5.33 3.13 8.73
N PHE A 13 4.03 3.24 8.41
CA PHE A 13 2.98 2.39 8.96
C PHE A 13 3.17 0.92 8.56
N THR A 14 3.39 0.66 7.27
CA THR A 14 3.59 -0.72 6.76
C THR A 14 4.82 -1.39 7.37
N ILE A 15 5.90 -0.64 7.60
CA ILE A 15 7.09 -1.16 8.27
C ILE A 15 6.80 -1.44 9.75
N ARG A 16 6.17 -0.49 10.46
CA ARG A 16 5.88 -0.60 11.90
C ARG A 16 4.94 -1.77 12.21
N HIS A 17 3.89 -1.93 11.43
CA HIS A 17 2.87 -2.98 11.62
C HIS A 17 3.15 -4.26 10.83
N GLY A 18 4.28 -4.33 10.12
CA GLY A 18 4.69 -5.51 9.35
C GLY A 18 3.78 -5.83 8.17
N LEU A 19 3.07 -4.84 7.61
CA LEU A 19 2.10 -5.05 6.52
C LEU A 19 2.76 -5.28 5.14
N PRO A 20 2.08 -6.00 4.22
CA PRO A 20 0.89 -6.80 4.50
C PRO A 20 1.20 -8.01 5.36
N GLN A 21 0.22 -8.43 6.15
CA GLN A 21 0.21 -9.67 6.91
C GLN A 21 0.04 -10.88 5.98
N THR A 22 -0.71 -10.71 4.89
CA THR A 22 -0.85 -11.72 3.83
C THR A 22 0.35 -11.63 2.88
N ASP A 23 1.24 -12.62 2.94
CA ASP A 23 2.39 -12.72 2.03
C ASP A 23 2.00 -13.42 0.72
N MET A 24 1.22 -12.73 -0.11
CA MET A 24 0.93 -13.15 -1.48
C MET A 24 1.52 -12.13 -2.46
N ALA A 25 2.47 -12.58 -3.28
CA ALA A 25 3.04 -11.76 -4.34
C ALA A 25 2.09 -11.71 -5.54
N LEU A 26 1.91 -10.51 -6.10
CA LEU A 26 1.27 -10.32 -7.39
C LEU A 26 2.29 -10.64 -8.49
N PHE A 27 1.92 -11.53 -9.40
CA PHE A 27 2.74 -11.90 -10.56
C PHE A 27 2.57 -10.89 -11.69
N ASP A 28 3.62 -10.72 -12.50
CA ASP A 28 3.68 -9.84 -13.68
C ASP A 28 3.42 -8.34 -13.43
N ILE A 29 3.31 -7.89 -12.18
CA ILE A 29 3.20 -6.47 -11.84
C ILE A 29 4.58 -5.89 -11.54
N LYS A 30 5.08 -5.02 -12.43
CA LYS A 30 6.37 -4.34 -12.26
C LYS A 30 6.29 -3.16 -11.28
N CYS A 31 7.19 -3.13 -10.31
CA CYS A 31 7.37 -1.98 -9.41
C CYS A 31 7.81 -0.74 -10.23
N PRO A 32 7.09 0.39 -10.13
CA PRO A 32 7.45 1.61 -10.86
C PRO A 32 8.73 2.28 -10.34
N TYR A 33 9.18 1.92 -9.14
CA TYR A 33 10.37 2.50 -8.51
C TYR A 33 11.66 1.74 -8.80
N CYS A 34 11.65 0.41 -8.67
CA CYS A 34 12.86 -0.42 -8.78
C CYS A 34 12.83 -1.41 -9.95
N GLY A 35 11.71 -1.51 -10.66
CA GLY A 35 11.56 -2.38 -11.82
C GLY A 35 11.45 -3.88 -11.53
N LYS A 36 11.40 -4.33 -10.27
CA LYS A 36 11.17 -5.73 -9.90
C LYS A 36 9.69 -6.10 -10.04
N SER A 37 9.38 -7.32 -10.51
CA SER A 37 8.01 -7.77 -10.79
C SER A 37 7.51 -8.91 -9.90
N ASP A 38 8.38 -9.48 -9.05
CA ASP A 38 8.10 -10.64 -8.18
C ASP A 38 7.93 -10.25 -6.70
N ARG A 39 7.80 -8.95 -6.40
CA ARG A 39 7.93 -8.40 -5.05
C ARG A 39 6.78 -7.49 -4.61
N ILE A 40 5.75 -7.36 -5.44
CA ILE A 40 4.60 -6.53 -5.13
C ILE A 40 3.59 -7.34 -4.33
N ARG A 41 3.12 -6.78 -3.23
CA ARG A 41 2.07 -7.38 -2.40
C ARG A 41 0.96 -6.38 -2.18
N THR A 42 -0.28 -6.84 -2.20
CA THR A 42 -1.45 -6.04 -1.89
C THR A 42 -1.46 -5.73 -0.39
N LEU A 43 -1.75 -4.48 -0.03
CA LEU A 43 -2.00 -4.11 1.35
C LEU A 43 -3.45 -4.41 1.71
N GLU A 44 -3.69 -4.87 2.94
CA GLU A 44 -5.03 -5.10 3.46
C GLU A 44 -5.83 -3.80 3.44
N ASN A 45 -7.08 -3.88 3.01
CA ASN A 45 -8.04 -2.80 3.16
C ASN A 45 -8.22 -2.48 4.66
N PRO A 46 -8.46 -1.21 5.05
CA PRO A 46 -8.73 -0.88 6.45
C PRO A 46 -9.78 -1.78 7.12
N ASP A 47 -10.82 -2.20 6.39
CA ASP A 47 -11.85 -3.10 6.92
C ASP A 47 -11.31 -4.49 7.33
N GLU A 48 -10.25 -4.98 6.68
CA GLU A 48 -9.62 -6.27 6.98
C GLU A 48 -8.73 -6.20 8.22
N LEU A 49 -8.26 -5.01 8.61
CA LEU A 49 -7.36 -4.80 9.76
C LEU A 49 -8.08 -4.52 11.08
N LYS A 50 -9.42 -4.39 11.06
CA LYS A 50 -10.28 -3.99 12.20
C LYS A 50 -10.05 -4.76 13.51
N ASN A 51 -9.64 -6.03 13.42
CA ASN A 51 -9.48 -6.91 14.59
C ASN A 51 -8.02 -7.09 15.04
N GLY A 52 -7.04 -6.54 14.32
CA GLY A 52 -5.62 -6.83 14.52
C GLY A 52 -4.74 -5.62 14.78
N ILE A 53 -5.30 -4.41 14.77
CA ILE A 53 -4.59 -3.14 14.95
C ILE A 53 -5.36 -2.28 15.95
N ASP A 54 -4.64 -1.44 16.69
CA ASP A 54 -5.22 -0.46 17.60
C ASP A 54 -6.19 0.50 16.87
N PRO A 55 -7.32 0.90 17.49
CA PRO A 55 -8.29 1.77 16.84
C PRO A 55 -7.72 3.11 16.33
N ASP A 56 -6.77 3.72 17.04
CA ASP A 56 -6.17 4.99 16.64
C ASP A 56 -5.25 4.81 15.42
N ASP A 57 -4.47 3.73 15.41
CA ASP A 57 -3.64 3.33 14.26
C ASP A 57 -4.51 2.99 13.03
N LEU A 58 -5.63 2.30 13.24
CA LEU A 58 -6.58 1.98 12.19
C LEU A 58 -7.24 3.23 11.61
N LEU A 59 -7.59 4.21 12.45
CA LEU A 59 -8.13 5.49 12.01
C LEU A 59 -7.11 6.22 11.12
N GLN A 60 -5.86 6.31 11.57
CA GLN A 60 -4.77 6.89 10.79
C GLN A 60 -4.58 6.16 9.45
N TYR A 61 -4.54 4.83 9.45
CA TYR A 61 -4.41 4.03 8.23
C TYR A 61 -5.57 4.27 7.25
N SER A 62 -6.80 4.36 7.76
CA SER A 62 -7.99 4.62 6.96
C SER A 62 -7.93 5.99 6.27
N GLU A 63 -7.46 7.03 6.98
CA GLU A 63 -7.28 8.36 6.42
C GLU A 63 -6.22 8.38 5.31
N ILE A 64 -5.07 7.72 5.54
CA ILE A 64 -4.00 7.56 4.56
C ILE A 64 -4.53 6.84 3.31
N TRP A 65 -5.27 5.74 3.51
CA TRP A 65 -5.85 4.95 2.43
C TRP A 65 -6.82 5.77 1.57
N MET A 66 -7.75 6.49 2.19
CA MET A 66 -8.71 7.34 1.47
C MET A 66 -8.02 8.47 0.69
N ASN A 67 -6.90 8.99 1.18
CA ASN A 67 -6.13 10.02 0.49
C ASN A 67 -5.45 9.48 -0.78
N LEU A 68 -4.82 8.30 -0.67
CA LEU A 68 -4.01 7.70 -1.74
C LEU A 68 -4.84 6.88 -2.75
N ALA A 69 -5.99 6.36 -2.34
CA ALA A 69 -6.88 5.53 -3.15
C ALA A 69 -8.37 5.95 -3.09
N PRO A 70 -8.72 7.22 -3.35
CA PRO A 70 -10.08 7.76 -3.13
C PRO A 70 -11.17 7.16 -4.03
N SER A 71 -10.80 6.53 -5.15
CA SER A 71 -11.72 6.00 -6.17
C SER A 71 -11.98 4.48 -6.05
N GLY A 72 -11.65 3.88 -4.90
CA GLY A 72 -11.78 2.43 -4.70
C GLY A 72 -10.68 1.63 -5.38
N GLY A 73 -9.45 2.16 -5.36
CA GLY A 73 -8.26 1.42 -5.80
C GLY A 73 -7.63 0.64 -4.65
N SER A 74 -6.86 -0.39 -5.00
CA SER A 74 -6.04 -1.12 -4.03
C SER A 74 -4.68 -0.46 -3.88
N LEU A 75 -4.11 -0.52 -2.68
CA LEU A 75 -2.73 -0.14 -2.43
C LEU A 75 -1.86 -1.38 -2.33
N GLY A 76 -0.60 -1.23 -2.68
CA GLY A 76 0.39 -2.29 -2.54
C GLY A 76 1.71 -1.75 -2.02
N VAL A 77 2.61 -2.67 -1.70
CA VAL A 77 3.98 -2.35 -1.32
C VAL A 77 4.94 -3.25 -2.08
N CYS A 78 6.05 -2.67 -2.55
CA CYS A 78 7.16 -3.45 -3.07
C CYS A 78 8.06 -3.88 -1.92
N LYS A 79 8.16 -5.18 -1.63
CA LYS A 79 8.99 -5.69 -0.52
C LYS A 79 10.49 -5.65 -0.77
N PHE A 80 10.90 -5.24 -1.98
CA PHE A 80 12.30 -4.96 -2.28
C PHE A 80 12.70 -3.54 -1.88
N CYS A 81 12.03 -2.52 -2.41
CA CYS A 81 12.36 -1.11 -2.12
C CYS A 81 11.51 -0.47 -1.00
N GLN A 82 10.56 -1.22 -0.44
CA GLN A 82 9.63 -0.80 0.61
C GLN A 82 8.80 0.45 0.25
N ASN A 83 8.62 0.73 -1.04
CA ASN A 83 7.79 1.85 -1.47
C ASN A 83 6.33 1.40 -1.63
N PRO A 84 5.38 2.13 -1.03
CA PRO A 84 3.97 1.99 -1.34
C PRO A 84 3.69 2.40 -2.79
N LEU A 85 2.68 1.77 -3.38
CA LEU A 85 2.27 1.99 -4.77
C LEU A 85 0.75 1.83 -4.90
N LYS A 86 0.19 2.41 -5.96
CA LYS A 86 -1.20 2.19 -6.33
C LYS A 86 -1.30 0.98 -7.25
N LEU A 87 -2.24 0.08 -6.98
CA LEU A 87 -2.54 -1.06 -7.84
C LEU A 87 -3.73 -0.74 -8.73
N ILE A 88 -3.56 -0.94 -10.03
CA ILE A 88 -4.60 -0.82 -11.04
C ILE A 88 -4.98 -2.24 -11.47
N GLU A 89 -5.83 -2.90 -10.67
CA GLU A 89 -6.11 -4.33 -10.80
C GLU A 89 -6.66 -4.72 -12.18
N ARG A 90 -7.54 -3.90 -12.76
CA ARG A 90 -8.09 -4.13 -14.10
C ARG A 90 -7.04 -4.16 -15.20
N GLU A 91 -5.91 -3.49 -14.99
CA GLU A 91 -4.84 -3.33 -15.98
C GLU A 91 -3.58 -4.12 -15.61
N GLY A 92 -3.58 -4.83 -14.47
CA GLY A 92 -2.43 -5.62 -14.02
C GLY A 92 -1.15 -4.79 -13.84
N ARG A 93 -1.26 -3.53 -13.41
CA ARG A 93 -0.10 -2.63 -13.26
C ARG A 93 -0.06 -1.89 -11.94
N ALA A 94 1.11 -1.36 -11.62
CA ALA A 94 1.35 -0.52 -10.46
C ALA A 94 1.76 0.89 -10.90
N GLU A 95 1.29 1.90 -10.17
CA GLU A 95 1.65 3.30 -10.37
C GLU A 95 2.39 3.86 -9.15
N ALA A 96 3.32 4.78 -9.40
CA ALA A 96 3.99 5.51 -8.35
C ALA A 96 3.00 6.44 -7.65
N LEU A 97 3.06 6.49 -6.31
CA LEU A 97 2.27 7.42 -5.52
C LEU A 97 2.94 8.78 -5.35
N TYR A 98 4.28 8.86 -5.36
CA TYR A 98 4.98 10.15 -5.34
C TYR A 98 4.68 10.92 -6.63
N ARG A 99 4.29 12.18 -6.48
CA ARG A 99 4.08 13.14 -7.57
C ARG A 99 4.99 14.34 -7.38
#